data_AF-A0A1Z9C8A7-F1
#
_entry.id   AF-A0A1Z9C8A7-F1
#
_cell.length_a   1.000
_cell.length_b   1.000
_cell.length_c   1.000
_cell.angle_alpha   90.00
_cell.angle_beta   90.00
_cell.angle_gamma   90.00
#
_symmetry.space_group_name_H-M   'P 1'
#
loop_
_entity.id
_entity.type
_entity.pdbx_description
1 polymer ?
#
loop_
_entity_poly.entity_id
_entity_poly.type
_entity_poly.pdbx_seq_one_letter_code
_entity_poly.pdbx_strand_id
1 'polypeptide(L)'
;MPSGSVIQYAYQTSAVAVTNANNSYVATSVAIAFTPKFSSSIIQIHWDGFFAKSASASGGFGYGIFKDGVVLHDIGADSGDRPYEAYKDETRINQRFSRTISHSAGNTNARTYTCRFRGYDSMTVIVNNGSGGGSPKKKMQI
;
A
#
# COMPACT_ATOMS: atom_id res chain seq x y z
N MET A 1 15.48 23.50 8.79
CA MET A 1 14.70 22.82 9.83
C MET A 1 15.02 23.46 11.16
N PRO A 2 14.04 23.82 12.01
CA PRO A 2 14.30 24.36 13.35
C PRO A 2 15.16 23.41 14.18
N SER A 3 15.91 23.93 15.14
CA SER A 3 16.68 23.13 16.11
C SER A 3 15.78 22.06 16.75
N GLY A 4 16.26 20.82 16.83
CA GLY A 4 15.52 19.68 17.36
C GLY A 4 14.64 18.91 16.36
N SER A 5 14.58 19.34 15.09
CA SER A 5 13.91 18.56 14.03
C SER A 5 14.62 17.23 13.79
N VAL A 6 13.86 16.14 13.68
CA VAL A 6 14.38 14.81 13.33
C VAL A 6 13.53 14.16 12.25
N ILE A 7 14.15 13.26 11.48
CA ILE A 7 13.43 12.34 10.60
C ILE A 7 13.35 11.00 11.32
N GLN A 8 12.13 10.51 11.52
CA GLN A 8 11.87 9.15 12.00
C GLN A 8 11.40 8.29 10.82
N TYR A 9 11.87 7.04 10.76
CA TYR A 9 11.52 6.10 9.70
C TYR A 9 11.18 4.74 10.29
N ALA A 10 10.15 4.11 9.75
CA ALA A 10 9.79 2.73 10.04
C ALA A 10 9.43 2.04 8.72
N TYR A 11 9.79 0.77 8.61
CA TYR A 11 9.64 0.01 7.38
C TYR A 11 9.29 -1.44 7.68
N GLN A 12 8.42 -2.01 6.86
CA GLN A 12 8.03 -3.40 6.94
C GLN A 12 7.61 -3.91 5.56
N THR A 13 7.90 -5.18 5.31
CA THR A 13 7.49 -5.90 4.10
C THR A 13 6.91 -7.25 4.47
N SER A 14 6.19 -7.88 3.54
CA SER A 14 5.74 -9.24 3.73
C SER A 14 5.53 -9.99 2.41
N ALA A 15 6.21 -11.13 2.26
CA ALA A 15 5.97 -12.02 1.13
C ALA A 15 4.71 -12.88 1.27
N VAL A 16 3.93 -12.72 2.36
CA VAL A 16 2.71 -13.51 2.59
C VAL A 16 1.65 -13.10 1.56
N ALA A 17 1.20 -14.08 0.78
CA ALA A 17 0.08 -13.93 -0.11
C ALA A 17 -1.23 -13.99 0.67
N VAL A 18 -2.10 -12.99 0.47
CA VAL A 18 -3.45 -12.95 1.05
C VAL A 18 -4.45 -13.00 -0.08
N THR A 19 -5.36 -13.98 -0.05
CA THR A 19 -6.42 -14.14 -1.04
C THR A 19 -7.75 -13.61 -0.49
N ASN A 20 -8.45 -12.82 -1.28
CA ASN A 20 -9.77 -12.29 -0.96
C ASN A 20 -10.71 -12.48 -2.16
N ALA A 21 -11.86 -13.10 -1.91
CA ALA A 21 -12.89 -13.34 -2.92
C ALA A 21 -14.11 -12.43 -2.79
N ASN A 22 -14.10 -11.50 -1.81
CA ASN A 22 -15.25 -10.68 -1.46
C ASN A 22 -14.93 -9.18 -1.54
N ASN A 23 -15.97 -8.38 -1.79
CA ASN A 23 -15.90 -6.91 -1.75
C ASN A 23 -15.87 -6.35 -0.32
N SER A 24 -15.03 -6.92 0.53
CA SER A 24 -14.79 -6.49 1.91
C SER A 24 -13.31 -6.33 2.14
N TYR A 25 -12.93 -5.37 2.99
CA TYR A 25 -11.53 -5.13 3.29
C TYR A 25 -10.91 -6.27 4.08
N VAL A 26 -9.84 -6.84 3.53
CA VAL A 26 -8.98 -7.80 4.21
C VAL A 26 -7.62 -7.15 4.45
N ALA A 27 -7.12 -7.29 5.67
CA ALA A 27 -5.81 -6.77 6.02
C ALA A 27 -4.72 -7.47 5.21
N THR A 28 -3.77 -6.69 4.75
CA THR A 28 -2.48 -7.25 4.36
C THR A 28 -1.72 -7.72 5.61
N SER A 29 -0.67 -8.50 5.43
CA SER A 29 0.20 -8.97 6.52
C SER A 29 1.18 -7.89 7.05
N VAL A 30 1.05 -6.63 6.61
CA VAL A 30 1.94 -5.53 6.99
C VAL A 30 1.19 -4.52 7.87
N ALA A 31 1.73 -4.30 9.07
CA ALA A 31 1.20 -3.39 10.06
C ALA A 31 2.33 -2.65 10.77
N ILE A 32 2.55 -1.38 10.41
CA ILE A 32 3.67 -0.58 10.90
C ILE A 32 3.22 0.23 12.13
N ALA A 33 3.77 -0.09 13.29
CA ALA A 33 3.65 0.75 14.47
C ALA A 33 4.62 1.96 14.37
N PHE A 34 4.15 3.14 14.72
CA PHE A 34 4.95 4.36 14.67
C PHE A 34 4.52 5.32 15.78
N THR A 35 5.48 5.99 16.42
CA THR A 35 5.22 7.01 17.45
C THR A 35 5.86 8.32 17.02
N PRO A 36 5.08 9.36 16.66
CA PRO A 36 5.62 10.64 16.27
C PRO A 36 6.37 11.30 17.43
N LYS A 37 7.57 11.84 17.18
CA LYS A 37 8.34 12.54 18.20
C LYS A 37 7.71 13.88 18.59
N PHE A 38 7.04 14.54 17.64
CA PHE A 38 6.38 15.82 17.87
C PHE A 38 4.93 15.76 17.37
N SER A 39 4.02 16.43 18.07
CA SER A 39 2.63 16.59 17.61
C SER A 39 2.53 17.36 16.29
N SER A 40 3.51 18.22 16.02
CA SER A 40 3.66 18.99 14.77
C SER A 40 4.34 18.22 13.64
N SER A 41 4.72 16.95 13.83
CA SER A 41 5.31 16.15 12.76
C SER A 41 4.34 15.99 11.58
N ILE A 42 4.90 16.00 10.37
CA ILE A 42 4.21 15.49 9.18
C ILE A 42 4.62 14.02 9.02
N ILE A 43 3.62 13.17 8.81
CA ILE A 43 3.81 11.74 8.58
C ILE A 43 3.54 11.48 7.13
N GLN A 44 4.57 11.01 6.42
CA GLN A 44 4.46 10.52 5.06
C GLN A 44 4.46 9.00 5.09
N ILE A 45 3.46 8.40 4.44
CA ILE A 45 3.27 6.96 4.35
C ILE A 45 3.43 6.60 2.88
N HIS A 46 4.39 5.73 2.61
CA HIS A 46 4.56 5.12 1.30
C HIS A 46 4.16 3.65 1.38
N TRP A 47 3.37 3.20 0.41
CA TRP A 47 2.87 1.84 0.32
C TRP A 47 3.03 1.33 -1.10
N ASP A 48 3.58 0.13 -1.24
CA ASP A 48 3.83 -0.51 -2.52
C ASP A 48 3.51 -2.00 -2.41
N GLY A 49 2.86 -2.55 -3.43
CA GLY A 49 2.49 -3.96 -3.44
C GLY A 49 2.08 -4.44 -4.82
N PHE A 50 1.92 -5.76 -4.93
CA PHE A 50 1.50 -6.45 -6.14
C PHE A 50 0.23 -7.25 -5.87
N PHE A 51 -0.60 -7.38 -6.89
CA PHE A 51 -1.71 -8.32 -6.86
C PHE A 51 -1.84 -9.05 -8.18
N ALA A 52 -2.41 -10.25 -8.09
CA ALA A 52 -2.68 -11.13 -9.19
C ALA A 52 -4.15 -11.57 -9.15
N LYS A 53 -4.79 -11.63 -10.31
CA LYS A 53 -6.10 -12.27 -10.49
C LYS A 53 -6.13 -13.08 -11.79
N SER A 54 -7.10 -13.98 -11.91
CA SER A 54 -7.38 -14.68 -13.18
C SER A 54 -7.69 -13.65 -14.28
N ALA A 55 -7.22 -13.89 -15.51
CA ALA A 55 -7.57 -13.06 -16.65
C ALA A 55 -9.07 -13.08 -16.97
N SER A 56 -9.78 -14.15 -16.58
CA SER A 56 -11.23 -14.29 -16.72
C SER A 56 -12.03 -13.68 -15.55
N ALA A 57 -11.38 -13.25 -14.46
CA ALA A 57 -12.05 -12.71 -13.29
C ALA A 57 -12.65 -11.33 -13.58
N SER A 58 -13.94 -11.18 -13.29
CA SER A 58 -14.67 -9.93 -13.37
C SER A 58 -14.38 -9.05 -12.14
N GLY A 59 -14.54 -7.73 -12.27
CA GLY A 59 -14.29 -6.78 -11.19
C GLY A 59 -12.82 -6.40 -10.94
N GLY A 60 -12.61 -5.41 -10.09
CA GLY A 60 -11.34 -4.70 -9.93
C GLY A 60 -10.75 -4.81 -8.54
N PHE A 61 -9.56 -4.23 -8.42
CA PHE A 61 -8.83 -4.10 -7.17
C PHE A 61 -9.13 -2.77 -6.50
N GLY A 62 -9.40 -2.80 -5.20
CA GLY A 62 -9.44 -1.62 -4.36
C GLY A 62 -8.51 -1.78 -3.16
N TYR A 63 -8.00 -0.68 -2.63
CA TYR A 63 -7.20 -0.69 -1.41
C TYR A 63 -7.48 0.55 -0.57
N GLY A 64 -7.19 0.43 0.72
CA GLY A 64 -7.25 1.53 1.66
C GLY A 64 -6.05 1.54 2.60
N ILE A 65 -5.63 2.73 2.99
CA ILE A 65 -4.59 2.95 4.00
C ILE A 65 -5.29 3.44 5.27
N PHE A 66 -5.02 2.76 6.38
CA PHE A 66 -5.71 2.96 7.66
C PHE A 66 -4.71 3.37 8.74
N LYS A 67 -5.16 4.24 9.64
CA LYS A 67 -4.51 4.62 10.90
C LYS A 67 -5.41 4.18 12.04
N ASP A 68 -4.95 3.24 12.86
CA ASP A 68 -5.70 2.72 14.01
C ASP A 68 -7.12 2.24 13.62
N GLY A 69 -7.24 1.68 12.41
CA GLY A 69 -8.52 1.22 11.85
C GLY A 69 -9.38 2.30 11.18
N VAL A 70 -8.99 3.57 11.24
CA VAL A 70 -9.66 4.68 10.54
C VAL A 70 -9.03 4.89 9.17
N VAL A 71 -9.86 5.02 8.12
CA VAL A 71 -9.41 5.28 6.75
C VAL A 71 -8.71 6.64 6.65
N LEU A 72 -7.50 6.65 6.08
CA LEU A 72 -6.80 7.85 5.63
C LEU A 72 -6.89 8.04 4.11
N HIS A 73 -6.99 6.93 3.38
CA HIS A 73 -7.12 6.90 1.94
C HIS A 73 -7.89 5.65 1.55
N ASP A 74 -8.78 5.79 0.57
CA ASP A 74 -9.61 4.71 0.05
C ASP A 74 -9.69 4.83 -1.46
N ILE A 75 -9.50 3.70 -2.13
CA ILE A 75 -9.79 3.53 -3.54
C ILE A 75 -10.83 2.44 -3.69
N GLY A 76 -11.93 2.81 -4.35
CA GLY A 76 -12.97 1.90 -4.84
C GLY A 76 -12.37 0.69 -5.54
N ALA A 77 -12.92 -0.51 -5.33
CA ALA A 77 -12.72 -1.56 -6.31
C ALA A 77 -13.34 -1.07 -7.63
N ASP A 78 -12.61 -1.19 -8.74
CA ASP A 78 -13.00 -0.64 -10.05
C ASP A 78 -13.05 0.89 -10.17
N SER A 79 -12.34 1.64 -9.31
CA SER A 79 -12.24 3.09 -9.54
C SER A 79 -11.51 3.39 -10.86
N GLY A 80 -11.97 4.43 -11.58
CA GLY A 80 -11.26 4.98 -12.74
C GLY A 80 -9.87 5.54 -12.39
N ASP A 81 -9.63 5.79 -11.10
CA ASP A 81 -8.29 5.99 -10.55
C ASP A 81 -7.58 4.63 -10.63
N ARG A 82 -6.77 4.45 -11.66
CA ARG A 82 -6.00 3.22 -11.92
C ARG A 82 -4.55 3.44 -11.51
N PRO A 83 -4.19 3.32 -10.22
CA PRO A 83 -2.81 3.55 -9.77
C PRO A 83 -1.88 2.37 -10.12
N TYR A 84 -2.17 1.62 -11.19
CA TYR A 84 -1.51 0.37 -11.51
C TYR A 84 -0.99 0.28 -12.94
N GLU A 85 0.24 -0.21 -13.06
CA GLU A 85 0.80 -0.73 -14.32
C GLU A 85 0.36 -2.18 -14.47
N ALA A 86 -0.32 -2.50 -15.56
CA ALA A 86 -0.89 -3.82 -15.81
C ALA A 86 0.05 -4.65 -16.69
N TYR A 87 0.50 -5.79 -16.18
CA TYR A 87 0.98 -6.90 -16.99
C TYR A 87 -0.16 -7.92 -17.13
N LYS A 88 -0.58 -8.20 -18.36
CA LYS A 88 -1.65 -9.16 -18.67
C LYS A 88 -1.09 -10.24 -19.57
N ASP A 89 -1.27 -11.50 -19.17
CA ASP A 89 -1.17 -12.65 -20.05
C ASP A 89 -2.55 -13.32 -20.21
N GLU A 90 -2.61 -14.43 -20.95
CA GLU A 90 -3.86 -15.15 -21.24
C GLU A 90 -4.51 -15.78 -20.00
N THR A 91 -3.74 -16.00 -18.95
CA THR A 91 -4.17 -16.72 -17.74
C THR A 91 -4.35 -15.79 -16.54
N ARG A 92 -3.58 -14.70 -16.46
CA ARG A 92 -3.47 -13.85 -15.28
C ARG A 92 -3.30 -12.39 -15.63
N ILE A 93 -3.78 -11.55 -14.72
CA ILE A 93 -3.51 -10.12 -14.66
C ILE A 93 -2.69 -9.86 -13.41
N ASN A 94 -1.47 -9.36 -13.58
CA ASN A 94 -0.59 -8.91 -12.52
C ASN A 94 -0.50 -7.38 -12.53
N GLN A 95 -0.76 -6.76 -11.39
CA GLN A 95 -0.79 -5.31 -11.27
C GLN A 95 -0.01 -4.88 -10.04
N ARG A 96 0.81 -3.84 -10.19
CA ARG A 96 1.51 -3.18 -9.09
C ARG A 96 0.72 -1.95 -8.67
N PHE A 97 0.58 -1.68 -7.39
CA PHE A 97 0.09 -0.39 -6.90
C PHE A 97 1.16 0.27 -6.04
N SER A 98 1.24 1.60 -6.15
CA SER A 98 2.14 2.42 -5.34
C SER A 98 1.41 3.69 -4.93
N ARG A 99 1.49 4.04 -3.64
CA ARG A 99 0.81 5.22 -3.11
C ARG A 99 1.62 5.88 -2.02
N THR A 100 1.68 7.21 -2.10
CA THR A 100 2.20 8.06 -1.05
C THR A 100 1.08 8.97 -0.55
N ILE A 101 0.87 9.00 0.77
CA ILE A 101 -0.02 9.97 1.41
C ILE A 101 0.72 10.67 2.54
N SER A 102 0.30 11.89 2.86
CA SER A 102 0.86 12.66 3.98
C SER A 102 -0.26 13.22 4.83
N HIS A 103 -0.07 13.23 6.15
CA HIS A 103 -1.00 13.85 7.09
C HIS A 103 -0.26 14.36 8.33
N SER A 104 -0.90 15.23 9.12
CA SER A 104 -0.32 15.73 10.37
C SER A 104 -0.39 14.67 11.48
N ALA A 105 0.63 14.65 12.34
CA ALA A 105 0.67 13.73 13.48
C ALA A 105 -0.44 14.06 14.50
N GLY A 106 -0.59 15.34 14.86
CA GLY A 106 -1.58 15.86 15.80
C GLY A 106 -1.27 15.57 17.27
N ASN A 107 -0.59 14.46 17.58
CA ASN A 107 -0.13 14.07 18.90
C ASN A 107 1.07 13.11 18.80
N THR A 108 1.61 12.72 19.96
CA THR A 108 2.76 11.80 20.09
C THR A 108 2.33 10.39 20.54
N ASN A 109 1.06 10.03 20.37
CA ASN A 109 0.60 8.69 20.71
C ASN A 109 1.08 7.67 19.66
N ALA A 110 1.41 6.47 20.14
CA ALA A 110 1.67 5.33 19.27
C ALA A 110 0.44 5.03 18.43
N ARG A 111 0.66 4.65 17.18
CA ARG A 111 -0.37 4.34 16.19
C ARG A 111 0.10 3.25 15.26
N THR A 112 -0.84 2.56 14.65
CA THR A 112 -0.57 1.50 13.67
C THR A 112 -1.12 1.89 12.31
N TYR A 113 -0.26 1.78 11.30
CA TYR A 113 -0.61 1.97 9.91
C TYR A 113 -0.71 0.62 9.21
N THR A 114 -1.84 0.39 8.53
CA THR A 114 -2.08 -0.84 7.77
C THR A 114 -2.59 -0.50 6.38
N CYS A 115 -2.22 -1.29 5.38
CA CYS A 115 -2.98 -1.34 4.14
C CYS A 115 -3.91 -2.54 4.16
N ARG A 116 -5.11 -2.34 3.63
CA ARG A 116 -6.11 -3.38 3.44
C ARG A 116 -6.55 -3.34 1.99
N PHE A 117 -6.91 -4.48 1.45
CA PHE A 117 -7.37 -4.59 0.07
C PHE A 117 -8.74 -5.25 0.00
N ARG A 118 -9.44 -4.97 -1.08
CA ARG A 118 -10.70 -5.61 -1.47
C ARG A 118 -10.63 -5.98 -2.94
N GLY A 119 -11.28 -7.08 -3.29
CA GLY A 119 -11.27 -7.59 -4.66
C GLY A 119 -12.49 -8.46 -4.93
N TYR A 120 -12.75 -8.70 -6.21
CA TYR A 120 -13.79 -9.62 -6.66
C TYR A 120 -13.15 -10.89 -7.22
N ASP A 121 -13.88 -12.00 -7.24
CA ASP A 121 -13.48 -13.23 -7.96
C ASP A 121 -12.10 -13.79 -7.56
N SER A 122 -11.83 -13.91 -6.26
CA SER A 122 -10.63 -14.56 -5.68
C SER A 122 -9.28 -13.92 -6.08
N MET A 123 -9.10 -12.63 -5.76
CA MET A 123 -7.83 -11.93 -5.98
C MET A 123 -6.80 -12.29 -4.93
N THR A 124 -5.53 -12.43 -5.33
CA THR A 124 -4.41 -12.65 -4.41
C THR A 124 -3.48 -11.44 -4.40
N VAL A 125 -3.15 -10.94 -3.21
CA VAL A 125 -2.25 -9.80 -3.00
C VAL A 125 -0.99 -10.26 -2.31
N ILE A 126 0.16 -9.79 -2.80
CA ILE A 126 1.47 -9.97 -2.19
C ILE A 126 2.05 -8.59 -1.92
N VAL A 127 2.28 -8.26 -0.65
CA VAL A 127 2.82 -6.95 -0.25
C VAL A 127 4.34 -6.98 -0.21
N ASN A 128 4.90 -6.86 -1.41
CA ASN A 128 6.34 -6.87 -1.67
C ASN A 128 7.06 -8.07 -1.07
N ASN A 129 7.12 -9.11 -1.91
CA ASN A 129 8.21 -10.06 -1.92
C ASN A 129 9.47 -9.31 -2.41
N GLY A 130 10.50 -9.21 -1.57
CA GLY A 130 11.75 -8.52 -1.89
C GLY A 130 12.60 -9.19 -2.98
N SER A 131 12.02 -9.84 -3.98
CA SER A 131 12.76 -10.61 -4.99
C SER A 131 12.05 -10.66 -6.35
N GLY A 132 12.52 -9.79 -7.26
CA GLY A 132 12.37 -9.89 -8.72
C GLY A 132 11.39 -8.88 -9.32
N GLY A 133 11.77 -7.89 -10.13
CA GLY A 133 13.06 -7.51 -10.68
C GLY A 133 12.92 -6.19 -11.44
N GLY A 134 14.01 -5.42 -11.50
CA GLY A 134 14.08 -4.16 -12.22
C GLY A 134 14.13 -2.93 -11.31
N SER A 135 15.32 -2.63 -10.77
CA SER A 135 15.61 -1.30 -10.25
C SER A 135 15.24 -0.25 -11.31
N PRO A 136 14.46 0.81 -10.99
CA PRO A 136 14.32 1.91 -11.92
C PRO A 136 15.72 2.44 -12.21
N LYS A 137 16.14 2.35 -13.48
CA LYS A 137 17.42 2.90 -13.93
C LYS A 137 17.47 4.37 -13.50
N LYS A 138 18.45 4.68 -12.66
CA LYS A 138 18.85 6.03 -12.29
C LYS A 138 19.14 6.78 -13.59
N LYS A 139 18.20 7.58 -14.11
CA LYS A 139 18.55 8.65 -15.06
C LYS A 139 19.19 9.75 -14.22
N MET A 140 20.50 9.61 -14.01
CA MET A 140 21.35 10.72 -13.66
C MET A 140 21.50 11.55 -14.93
N GLN A 141 20.80 12.68 -15.02
CA GLN A 141 21.17 13.72 -15.97
C GLN A 141 21.94 14.78 -15.19
N ILE A 142 23.15 15.02 -15.68
CA ILE A 142 24.07 16.11 -15.33
C ILE A 142 23.45 17.42 -15.82
#